data_AF-A0A7S7NLL5-F1
#
_entry.id   AF-A0A7S7NLL5-F1
#
_cell.length_a   1.000
_cell.length_b   1.000
_cell.length_c   1.000
_cell.angle_alpha   90.00
_cell.angle_beta   90.00
_cell.angle_gamma   90.00
#
_symmetry.space_group_name_H-M   'P 1'
#
loop_
_entity.id
_entity.type
_entity.pdbx_description
1 polymer ?
#
loop_
_entity_poly.entity_id
_entity_poly.type
_entity_poly.pdbx_seq_one_letter_code
_entity_poly.pdbx_strand_id
1 'polypeptide(L)'
;MPIPTWSGILDLAASFASSLQAAKTRLAGDCSWYPYETLSNLTKLTPVFAASAASFEELAGAGPILDIGAGDGDLSFLLAQAGYTVHALDNPATNFNGMQGIRLLARELGSNVTILGANLDRDFELEPYQLVLCLGVLYHLKSPLQVLEAIARSAQYCVLSTRVARQSPEGLRLDPQPLAYLLDDSELNQDNSNYWIFTPAGLRRLARRAGWSTLHVSYYGDTRTSNPLSLAEHDERAYVLLKSRKALANVELLSGWHPAEERGWRWTQREFSALATVTAEPGSTFQLQVQFFLSGDVIRVMGPITLRCRADGRPLEPMLYPEPGDMVYRAILPALPSGAPVLLQFSLDKAIPPSEMDARELGIIVQSIDVSAV
;
A
#
# COMPACT_ATOMS: atom_id res chain seq x y z
N MET A 1 -12.90 -13.19 -18.68
CA MET A 1 -11.61 -13.77 -19.12
C MET A 1 -10.81 -14.14 -17.87
N PRO A 2 -9.98 -15.19 -17.88
CA PRO A 2 -9.13 -15.50 -16.74
C PRO A 2 -8.20 -14.32 -16.42
N ILE A 3 -7.91 -14.11 -15.14
CA ILE A 3 -6.99 -13.05 -14.69
C ILE A 3 -5.60 -13.34 -15.31
N PRO A 4 -4.95 -12.36 -15.96
CA PRO A 4 -3.68 -12.58 -16.66
C PRO A 4 -2.54 -12.83 -15.68
N THR A 5 -1.74 -13.87 -15.88
CA THR A 5 -0.61 -14.15 -14.99
C THR A 5 0.56 -13.19 -15.20
N TRP A 6 1.48 -13.09 -14.24
CA TRP A 6 2.73 -12.33 -14.42
C TRP A 6 3.50 -12.75 -15.68
N SER A 7 3.57 -14.06 -15.95
CA SER A 7 4.22 -14.58 -17.17
C SER A 7 3.53 -14.06 -18.43
N GLY A 8 2.20 -14.02 -18.47
CA GLY A 8 1.44 -13.47 -19.59
C GLY A 8 1.70 -11.98 -19.82
N ILE A 9 1.90 -11.21 -18.74
CA ILE A 9 2.31 -9.80 -18.86
C ILE A 9 3.70 -9.68 -19.47
N LEU A 10 4.66 -10.52 -19.05
CA LEU A 10 6.02 -10.52 -19.60
C LEU A 10 6.03 -10.89 -21.10
N ASP A 11 5.23 -11.89 -21.50
CA ASP A 11 5.09 -12.29 -22.90
C ASP A 11 4.50 -11.15 -23.76
N LEU A 12 3.55 -10.39 -23.21
CA LEU A 12 2.95 -9.23 -23.88
C LEU A 12 3.93 -8.05 -24.01
N ALA A 13 4.80 -7.85 -23.01
CA ALA A 13 5.59 -6.64 -22.83
C ALA A 13 6.43 -6.23 -24.05
N ALA A 14 7.06 -7.19 -24.75
CA ALA A 14 7.90 -6.89 -25.91
C ALA A 14 7.07 -6.33 -27.10
N SER A 15 5.93 -6.96 -27.38
CA SER A 15 5.02 -6.50 -28.44
C SER A 15 4.36 -5.16 -28.09
N PHE A 16 4.04 -4.97 -26.80
CA PHE A 16 3.50 -3.72 -26.29
C PHE A 16 4.54 -2.59 -26.38
N ALA A 17 5.78 -2.80 -25.96
CA ALA A 17 6.86 -1.80 -26.04
C ALA A 17 7.07 -1.31 -27.48
N SER A 18 7.01 -2.22 -28.46
CA SER A 18 7.08 -1.86 -29.88
C SER A 18 5.90 -0.99 -30.32
N SER A 19 4.68 -1.35 -29.88
CA SER A 19 3.45 -0.61 -30.19
C SER A 19 3.44 0.79 -29.56
N LEU A 20 3.88 0.88 -28.30
CA LEU A 20 4.04 2.12 -27.54
C LEU A 20 5.06 3.04 -28.19
N GLN A 21 6.22 2.52 -28.61
CA GLN A 21 7.23 3.32 -29.30
C GLN A 21 6.72 3.84 -30.65
N ALA A 22 5.95 3.03 -31.40
CA ALA A 22 5.32 3.46 -32.63
C ALA A 22 4.29 4.58 -32.39
N ALA A 23 3.50 4.50 -31.31
CA ALA A 23 2.58 5.55 -30.89
C ALA A 23 3.33 6.85 -30.53
N LYS A 24 4.37 6.78 -29.68
CA LYS A 24 5.24 7.93 -29.34
C LYS A 24 5.89 8.56 -30.58
N THR A 25 6.21 7.76 -31.59
CA THR A 25 6.79 8.23 -32.87
C THR A 25 5.75 8.93 -33.75
N ARG A 26 4.51 8.43 -33.84
CA ARG A 26 3.43 9.08 -34.61
C ARG A 26 3.03 10.42 -34.02
N LEU A 27 3.04 10.50 -32.69
CA LEU A 27 2.73 11.69 -31.90
C LEU A 27 3.97 12.56 -31.66
N ALA A 28 5.07 12.31 -32.37
CA ALA A 28 6.30 13.08 -32.20
C ALA A 28 6.03 14.56 -32.55
N GLY A 29 6.33 15.45 -31.62
CA GLY A 29 6.08 16.89 -31.75
C GLY A 29 4.87 17.40 -30.97
N ASP A 30 3.95 16.52 -30.54
CA ASP A 30 2.78 16.92 -29.75
C ASP A 30 3.10 17.11 -28.26
N CYS A 31 4.11 16.40 -27.75
CA CYS A 31 4.66 16.60 -26.40
C CYS A 31 6.09 16.09 -26.28
N SER A 32 6.80 16.53 -25.24
CA SER A 32 8.07 15.95 -24.82
C SER A 32 7.82 14.71 -23.97
N TRP A 33 8.29 13.55 -24.43
CA TRP A 33 8.09 12.27 -23.72
C TRP A 33 8.93 12.18 -22.46
N TYR A 34 8.36 11.57 -21.42
CA TYR A 34 9.06 11.18 -20.21
C TYR A 34 10.30 10.34 -20.57
N PRO A 35 11.50 10.73 -20.11
CA PRO A 35 12.74 10.22 -20.69
C PRO A 35 13.19 8.86 -20.14
N TYR A 36 12.51 8.30 -19.13
CA TYR A 36 12.95 7.07 -18.46
C TYR A 36 12.24 5.82 -18.99
N GLU A 37 12.99 4.73 -19.13
CA GLU A 37 12.47 3.43 -19.57
C GLU A 37 11.69 2.71 -18.46
N THR A 38 10.44 3.11 -18.25
CA THR A 38 9.57 2.57 -17.19
C THR A 38 9.38 1.05 -17.28
N LEU A 39 9.30 0.47 -18.48
CA LEU A 39 9.13 -0.98 -18.67
C LEU A 39 10.36 -1.80 -18.24
N SER A 40 11.52 -1.16 -18.04
CA SER A 40 12.70 -1.81 -17.42
C SER A 40 12.48 -2.21 -15.96
N ASN A 41 11.37 -1.77 -15.33
CA ASN A 41 10.97 -2.23 -14.00
C ASN A 41 10.50 -3.69 -14.00
N LEU A 42 9.97 -4.22 -15.11
CA LEU A 42 9.43 -5.58 -15.16
C LEU A 42 10.47 -6.63 -14.75
N THR A 43 11.72 -6.47 -15.20
CA THR A 43 12.82 -7.38 -14.85
C THR A 43 13.18 -7.35 -13.35
N LYS A 44 12.99 -6.20 -12.70
CA LYS A 44 13.23 -5.99 -11.27
C LYS A 44 12.04 -6.44 -10.41
N LEU A 45 10.83 -6.40 -10.97
CA LEU A 45 9.60 -6.87 -10.32
C LEU A 45 9.48 -8.40 -10.34
N THR A 46 10.00 -9.07 -11.37
CA THR A 46 9.91 -10.54 -11.49
C THR A 46 10.45 -11.28 -10.26
N PRO A 47 11.66 -11.00 -9.72
CA PRO A 47 12.15 -11.68 -8.53
C PRO A 47 11.33 -11.36 -7.27
N VAL A 48 10.75 -10.16 -7.20
CA VAL A 48 9.90 -9.74 -6.07
C VAL A 48 8.64 -10.61 -6.01
N PHE A 49 7.99 -10.84 -7.16
CA PHE A 49 6.80 -11.69 -7.25
C PHE A 49 7.12 -13.19 -7.23
N ALA A 50 8.28 -13.61 -7.75
CA ALA A 50 8.69 -15.01 -7.69
C ALA A 50 9.05 -15.48 -6.28
N ALA A 51 9.51 -14.56 -5.42
CA ALA A 51 9.87 -14.83 -4.04
C ALA A 51 8.72 -14.62 -3.05
N SER A 52 7.57 -14.11 -3.49
CA SER A 52 6.39 -13.96 -2.63
C SER A 52 5.60 -15.25 -2.55
N ALA A 53 4.95 -15.47 -1.41
CA ALA A 53 4.06 -16.62 -1.21
C ALA A 53 2.78 -16.56 -2.05
N ALA A 54 2.43 -15.37 -2.56
CA ALA A 54 1.31 -15.15 -3.46
C ALA A 54 1.83 -14.67 -4.82
N SER A 55 1.22 -15.12 -5.92
CA SER A 55 1.57 -14.69 -7.27
C SER A 55 1.08 -13.26 -7.56
N PHE A 56 1.58 -12.63 -8.64
CA PHE A 56 1.15 -11.28 -9.02
C PHE A 56 -0.37 -11.20 -9.20
N GLU A 57 -0.96 -12.15 -9.92
CA GLU A 57 -2.40 -12.19 -10.17
C GLU A 57 -3.23 -12.38 -8.89
N GLU A 58 -2.71 -13.08 -7.88
CA GLU A 58 -3.34 -13.16 -6.56
C GLU A 58 -3.24 -11.83 -5.80
N LEU A 59 -2.09 -11.17 -5.85
CA LEU A 59 -1.86 -9.87 -5.22
C LEU A 59 -2.70 -8.76 -5.86
N ALA A 60 -2.81 -8.77 -7.19
CA ALA A 60 -3.57 -7.82 -7.98
C ALA A 60 -5.09 -8.08 -7.93
N GLY A 61 -5.50 -9.34 -7.75
CA GLY A 61 -6.88 -9.76 -7.56
C GLY A 61 -7.83 -9.24 -8.66
N ALA A 62 -9.10 -9.07 -8.30
CA ALA A 62 -10.13 -8.51 -9.19
C ALA A 62 -10.33 -6.99 -9.05
N GLY A 63 -9.68 -6.37 -8.05
CA GLY A 63 -9.79 -4.93 -7.78
C GLY A 63 -8.89 -4.08 -8.67
N PRO A 64 -9.04 -2.74 -8.63
CA PRO A 64 -8.18 -1.86 -9.41
C PRO A 64 -6.74 -1.87 -8.89
N ILE A 65 -5.80 -1.72 -9.81
CA ILE A 65 -4.38 -1.45 -9.55
C ILE A 65 -4.15 0.06 -9.66
N LEU A 66 -3.44 0.65 -8.70
CA LEU A 66 -2.99 2.05 -8.77
C LEU A 66 -1.50 2.11 -9.12
N ASP A 67 -1.15 2.84 -10.16
CA ASP A 67 0.24 3.16 -10.54
C ASP A 67 0.54 4.62 -10.16
N ILE A 68 1.32 4.82 -9.09
CA ILE A 68 1.70 6.14 -8.55
C ILE A 68 3.02 6.60 -9.16
N GLY A 69 3.02 7.81 -9.69
CA GLY A 69 4.14 8.36 -10.46
C GLY A 69 4.20 7.76 -11.86
N ALA A 70 3.05 7.63 -12.50
CA ALA A 70 2.90 6.89 -13.76
C ALA A 70 3.70 7.50 -14.93
N GLY A 71 4.14 8.77 -14.84
CA GLY A 71 4.84 9.45 -15.92
C GLY A 71 3.93 9.58 -17.15
N ASP A 72 4.34 8.93 -18.24
CA ASP A 72 3.55 8.82 -19.47
C ASP A 72 2.62 7.59 -19.51
N GLY A 73 2.56 6.79 -18.45
CA GLY A 73 1.63 5.67 -18.30
C GLY A 73 2.07 4.35 -18.90
N ASP A 74 3.33 4.21 -19.33
CA ASP A 74 3.87 3.01 -19.99
C ASP A 74 3.50 1.70 -19.25
N LEU A 75 3.73 1.63 -17.93
CA LEU A 75 3.38 0.44 -17.13
C LEU A 75 1.86 0.30 -16.95
N SER A 76 1.17 1.41 -16.71
CA SER A 76 -0.28 1.43 -16.58
C SER A 76 -0.99 0.86 -17.82
N PHE A 77 -0.56 1.26 -19.02
CA PHE A 77 -1.11 0.80 -20.28
C PHE A 77 -0.80 -0.66 -20.56
N LEU A 78 0.39 -1.15 -20.22
CA LEU A 78 0.72 -2.57 -20.33
C LEU A 78 -0.22 -3.42 -19.48
N LEU A 79 -0.42 -3.03 -18.22
CA LEU A 79 -1.30 -3.75 -17.29
C LEU A 79 -2.77 -3.69 -17.76
N ALA A 80 -3.22 -2.55 -18.28
CA ALA A 80 -4.56 -2.42 -18.86
C ALA A 80 -4.74 -3.31 -20.10
N GLN A 81 -3.74 -3.36 -21.00
CA GLN A 81 -3.77 -4.23 -22.17
C GLN A 81 -3.72 -5.71 -21.80
N ALA A 82 -3.03 -6.06 -20.71
CA ALA A 82 -3.07 -7.42 -20.18
C ALA A 82 -4.47 -7.80 -19.68
N GLY A 83 -5.28 -6.82 -19.25
CA GLY A 83 -6.68 -7.01 -18.86
C GLY A 83 -7.02 -6.55 -17.44
N TYR A 84 -6.11 -5.86 -16.76
CA TYR A 84 -6.36 -5.31 -15.43
C TYR A 84 -7.11 -3.97 -15.50
N THR A 85 -7.89 -3.68 -14.45
CA THR A 85 -8.40 -2.32 -14.24
C THR A 85 -7.30 -1.50 -13.59
N VAL A 86 -6.89 -0.41 -14.24
CA VAL A 86 -5.72 0.37 -13.81
C VAL A 86 -6.07 1.85 -13.70
N HIS A 87 -5.68 2.43 -12.58
CA HIS A 87 -5.67 3.87 -12.35
C HIS A 87 -4.22 4.35 -12.36
N ALA A 88 -3.92 5.36 -13.17
CA ALA A 88 -2.62 5.99 -13.26
C ALA A 88 -2.66 7.35 -12.57
N LEU A 89 -1.84 7.53 -11.53
CA LEU A 89 -1.79 8.76 -10.74
C LEU A 89 -0.43 9.44 -10.90
N ASP A 90 -0.44 10.73 -11.17
CA ASP A 90 0.77 11.57 -11.13
C ASP A 90 0.40 12.99 -10.67
N ASN A 91 1.40 13.82 -10.39
CA ASN A 91 1.22 15.21 -10.04
C ASN A 91 1.41 16.10 -11.28
N PRO A 92 0.36 16.74 -11.82
CA PRO A 92 0.49 17.60 -13.00
C PRO A 92 1.52 18.72 -12.85
N ALA A 93 1.77 19.19 -11.63
CA ALA A 93 2.70 20.30 -11.40
C ALA A 93 4.18 19.89 -11.47
N THR A 94 4.49 18.61 -11.23
CA THR A 94 5.87 18.10 -11.21
C THR A 94 6.14 17.02 -12.25
N ASN A 95 5.11 16.48 -12.89
CA ASN A 95 5.25 15.55 -14.01
C ASN A 95 5.94 16.23 -15.20
N PHE A 96 6.84 15.49 -15.85
CA PHE A 96 7.74 15.98 -16.91
C PHE A 96 7.06 16.77 -18.04
N ASN A 97 5.84 16.41 -18.41
CA ASN A 97 5.08 17.08 -19.45
C ASN A 97 3.67 17.50 -18.98
N GLY A 98 3.48 17.71 -17.67
CA GLY A 98 2.19 18.09 -17.10
C GLY A 98 1.10 17.03 -17.28
N MET A 99 1.50 15.76 -17.42
CA MET A 99 0.67 14.62 -17.78
C MET A 99 0.01 14.75 -19.16
N GLN A 100 0.59 15.51 -20.08
CA GLN A 100 0.12 15.57 -21.46
C GLN A 100 0.39 14.24 -22.18
N GLY A 101 1.56 13.65 -21.97
CA GLY A 101 1.99 12.42 -22.65
C GLY A 101 1.07 11.24 -22.37
N ILE A 102 0.74 10.99 -21.10
CA ILE A 102 -0.21 9.93 -20.72
C ILE A 102 -1.60 10.13 -21.33
N ARG A 103 -2.10 11.37 -21.44
CA ARG A 103 -3.42 11.65 -22.05
C ARG A 103 -3.40 11.44 -23.56
N LEU A 104 -2.31 11.80 -24.24
CA LEU A 104 -2.15 11.56 -25.68
C LEU A 104 -2.04 10.06 -25.98
N LEU A 105 -1.20 9.34 -25.22
CA LEU A 105 -1.02 7.91 -25.38
C LEU A 105 -2.29 7.12 -25.06
N ALA A 106 -3.05 7.52 -24.04
CA ALA A 106 -4.33 6.86 -23.74
C ALA A 106 -5.30 6.92 -24.93
N ARG A 107 -5.38 8.07 -25.62
CA ARG A 107 -6.23 8.23 -26.82
C ARG A 107 -5.70 7.41 -28.00
N GLU A 108 -4.40 7.49 -28.26
CA GLU A 108 -3.76 6.80 -29.39
C GLU A 108 -3.79 5.27 -29.25
N LEU A 109 -3.65 4.76 -28.02
CA LEU A 109 -3.71 3.32 -27.73
C LEU A 109 -5.15 2.83 -27.52
N GLY A 110 -6.16 3.72 -27.51
CA GLY A 110 -7.54 3.36 -27.19
C GLY A 110 -7.69 2.77 -25.79
N SER A 111 -6.86 3.21 -24.84
CA SER A 111 -6.79 2.63 -23.50
C SER A 111 -7.92 3.10 -22.59
N ASN A 112 -8.34 2.23 -21.68
CA ASN A 112 -9.34 2.49 -20.63
C ASN A 112 -8.73 2.83 -19.26
N VAL A 113 -7.42 3.11 -19.19
CA VAL A 113 -6.76 3.56 -17.94
C VAL A 113 -7.43 4.82 -17.42
N THR A 114 -7.80 4.83 -16.14
CA THR A 114 -8.28 6.03 -15.46
C THR A 114 -7.08 6.92 -15.09
N ILE A 115 -7.03 8.14 -15.62
CA ILE A 115 -5.92 9.08 -15.35
C ILE A 115 -6.32 10.04 -14.23
N LEU A 116 -5.55 10.04 -13.14
CA LEU A 116 -5.78 10.82 -11.92
C LEU A 116 -4.63 11.82 -11.70
N GLY A 117 -4.97 13.07 -11.36
CA GLY A 117 -3.98 14.10 -11.01
C GLY A 117 -4.04 14.42 -9.52
N ALA A 118 -2.95 14.22 -8.78
CA ALA A 118 -2.89 14.54 -7.35
C ALA A 118 -1.49 14.96 -6.89
N ASN A 119 -1.43 15.86 -5.92
CA ASN A 119 -0.19 16.22 -5.23
C ASN A 119 -0.12 15.48 -3.89
N LEU A 120 0.79 14.50 -3.79
CA LEU A 120 0.93 13.65 -2.60
C LEU A 120 1.59 14.34 -1.41
N ASP A 121 2.16 15.53 -1.58
CA ASP A 121 2.67 16.37 -0.48
C ASP A 121 1.60 17.26 0.17
N ARG A 122 0.34 17.13 -0.27
CA ARG A 122 -0.82 17.81 0.31
C ARG A 122 -1.81 16.77 0.84
N ASP A 123 -2.94 17.22 1.36
CA ASP A 123 -4.04 16.31 1.64
C ASP A 123 -4.55 15.72 0.32
N PHE A 124 -4.56 14.39 0.23
CA PHE A 124 -5.09 13.62 -0.88
C PHE A 124 -5.88 12.44 -0.34
N GLU A 125 -6.85 11.98 -1.13
CA GLU A 125 -7.65 10.81 -0.83
C GLU A 125 -7.41 9.76 -1.93
N LEU A 126 -7.41 8.50 -1.53
CA LEU A 126 -7.30 7.37 -2.44
C LEU A 126 -8.52 6.47 -2.26
N GLU A 127 -9.13 6.11 -3.38
CA GLU A 127 -10.08 5.00 -3.45
C GLU A 127 -9.45 3.70 -2.94
N PRO A 128 -10.25 2.68 -2.57
CA PRO A 128 -9.72 1.36 -2.24
C PRO A 128 -9.08 0.66 -3.46
N TYR A 129 -7.85 0.20 -3.31
CA TYR A 129 -7.08 -0.53 -4.31
C TYR A 129 -6.67 -1.90 -3.79
N GLN A 130 -6.57 -2.85 -4.70
CA GLN A 130 -6.06 -4.18 -4.37
C GLN A 130 -4.53 -4.14 -4.30
N LEU A 131 -3.90 -3.54 -5.31
CA LEU A 131 -2.46 -3.40 -5.42
C LEU A 131 -2.08 -1.95 -5.81
N VAL A 132 -1.07 -1.41 -5.14
CA VAL A 132 -0.44 -0.14 -5.48
C VAL A 132 0.99 -0.39 -5.97
N LEU A 133 1.37 0.22 -7.07
CA LEU A 133 2.73 0.31 -7.57
C LEU A 133 3.22 1.74 -7.29
N CYS A 134 4.27 1.89 -6.50
CA CYS A 134 4.88 3.18 -6.16
C CYS A 134 6.38 3.08 -6.45
N LEU A 135 6.75 3.29 -7.71
CA LEU A 135 8.07 2.95 -8.22
C LEU A 135 8.88 4.21 -8.51
N GLY A 136 9.82 4.54 -7.61
CA GLY A 136 10.72 5.67 -7.80
C GLY A 136 10.15 7.02 -7.39
N VAL A 137 9.06 7.05 -6.62
CA VAL A 137 8.42 8.31 -6.16
C VAL A 137 8.85 8.68 -4.74
N LEU A 138 9.08 7.69 -3.87
CA LEU A 138 9.20 7.92 -2.42
C LEU A 138 10.27 8.93 -2.01
N TYR A 139 11.43 8.91 -2.68
CA TYR A 139 12.55 9.80 -2.37
C TYR A 139 12.32 11.25 -2.84
N HIS A 140 11.30 11.50 -3.66
CA HIS A 140 10.89 12.84 -4.09
C HIS A 140 9.82 13.49 -3.19
N LEU A 141 9.25 12.73 -2.24
CA LEU A 141 8.16 13.23 -1.39
C LEU A 141 8.70 13.92 -0.16
N LYS A 142 8.10 15.05 0.24
CA LYS A 142 8.45 15.75 1.48
C LYS A 142 8.12 14.93 2.72
N SER A 143 6.99 14.22 2.69
CA SER A 143 6.49 13.41 3.81
C SER A 143 6.24 11.95 3.39
N PRO A 144 7.29 11.14 3.20
CA PRO A 144 7.15 9.76 2.75
C PRO A 144 6.39 8.88 3.76
N LEU A 145 6.47 9.20 5.06
CA LEU A 145 5.70 8.49 6.09
C LEU A 145 4.18 8.69 5.90
N GLN A 146 3.73 9.93 5.74
CA GLN A 146 2.31 10.25 5.58
C GLN A 146 1.73 9.62 4.32
N VAL A 147 2.48 9.64 3.21
CA VAL A 147 2.05 9.02 1.95
C VAL A 147 1.94 7.51 2.10
N LEU A 148 2.93 6.85 2.70
CA LEU A 148 2.86 5.41 2.96
C LEU A 148 1.72 5.04 3.91
N GLU A 149 1.37 5.89 4.88
CA GLU A 149 0.22 5.68 5.75
C GLU A 149 -1.12 5.84 5.02
N ALA A 150 -1.21 6.79 4.09
CA ALA A 150 -2.40 6.95 3.24
C ALA A 150 -2.59 5.76 2.31
N ILE A 151 -1.52 5.31 1.64
CA ILE A 151 -1.55 4.11 0.81
C ILE A 151 -1.95 2.89 1.66
N ALA A 152 -1.43 2.75 2.88
CA ALA A 152 -1.78 1.61 3.76
C ALA A 152 -3.27 1.56 4.12
N ARG A 153 -3.93 2.72 4.25
CA ARG A 153 -5.38 2.77 4.54
C ARG A 153 -6.23 2.37 3.33
N SER A 154 -5.73 2.63 2.13
CA SER A 154 -6.49 2.46 0.89
C SER A 154 -6.04 1.29 0.03
N ALA A 155 -5.03 0.51 0.43
CA ALA A 155 -4.54 -0.62 -0.37
C ALA A 155 -4.20 -1.87 0.44
N GLN A 156 -4.47 -3.05 -0.12
CA GLN A 156 -4.05 -4.31 0.50
C GLN A 156 -2.56 -4.57 0.35
N TYR A 157 -2.04 -4.35 -0.87
CA TYR A 157 -0.64 -4.57 -1.20
C TYR A 157 -0.02 -3.32 -1.81
N CYS A 158 1.27 -3.14 -1.58
CA CYS A 158 2.07 -2.11 -2.24
C CYS A 158 3.41 -2.70 -2.69
N VAL A 159 3.77 -2.49 -3.95
CA VAL A 159 5.15 -2.67 -4.40
C VAL A 159 5.80 -1.30 -4.48
N LEU A 160 6.78 -1.11 -3.61
CA LEU A 160 7.48 0.16 -3.42
C LEU A 160 8.91 0.05 -3.98
N SER A 161 9.34 1.02 -4.77
CA SER A 161 10.76 1.18 -5.12
C SER A 161 11.29 2.57 -4.79
N THR A 162 12.50 2.62 -4.24
CA THR A 162 13.21 3.87 -3.93
C THR A 162 14.72 3.64 -3.92
N ARG A 163 15.48 4.73 -4.06
CA ARG A 163 16.92 4.74 -3.80
C ARG A 163 17.19 4.48 -2.31
N VAL A 164 18.25 3.73 -2.03
CA VAL A 164 18.79 3.49 -0.68
C VAL A 164 20.31 3.65 -0.69
N ALA A 165 20.89 3.92 0.47
CA ALA A 165 22.34 4.01 0.61
C ALA A 165 22.82 3.28 1.86
N ARG A 166 24.02 2.70 1.78
CA ARG A 166 24.66 1.99 2.90
C ARG A 166 25.79 2.78 3.53
N GLN A 167 26.28 3.80 2.85
CA GLN A 167 27.34 4.70 3.30
C GLN A 167 26.92 6.16 3.18
N SER A 168 27.53 7.02 3.99
CA SER A 168 27.55 8.47 3.78
C SER A 168 28.34 8.84 2.52
N PRO A 169 28.25 10.09 2.03
CA PRO A 169 29.13 10.59 0.96
C PRO A 169 30.63 10.36 1.23
N GLU A 170 31.05 10.42 2.50
CA GLU A 170 32.44 10.24 2.92
C GLU A 170 32.83 8.76 3.14
N GLY A 171 31.94 7.81 2.84
CA GLY A 171 32.20 6.38 2.94
C GLY A 171 31.98 5.76 4.33
N LEU A 172 31.55 6.54 5.34
CA LEU A 172 31.16 6.00 6.65
C LEU A 172 29.97 5.04 6.50
N ARG A 173 30.07 3.83 7.06
CA ARG A 173 28.99 2.84 7.04
C ARG A 173 27.80 3.31 7.88
N LEU A 174 26.61 3.36 7.27
CA LEU A 174 25.34 3.78 7.88
C LEU A 174 24.40 2.60 8.20
N ASP A 175 24.52 1.48 7.50
CA ASP A 175 23.74 0.26 7.74
C ASP A 175 24.48 -0.63 8.76
N PRO A 176 23.83 -1.19 9.80
CA PRO A 176 22.38 -1.45 9.93
C PRO A 176 21.57 -0.36 10.64
N GLN A 177 22.11 0.85 10.83
CA GLN A 177 21.38 1.90 11.52
C GLN A 177 20.21 2.41 10.67
N PRO A 178 19.04 2.67 11.28
CA PRO A 178 17.80 3.02 10.61
C PRO A 178 17.73 4.53 10.36
N LEU A 179 18.53 5.00 9.41
CA LEU A 179 18.74 6.41 9.12
C LEU A 179 18.07 6.82 7.81
N ALA A 180 17.84 8.12 7.67
CA ALA A 180 17.47 8.78 6.43
C ALA A 180 18.41 9.96 6.23
N TYR A 181 19.01 10.05 5.04
CA TYR A 181 19.82 11.19 4.61
C TYR A 181 18.88 12.18 3.91
N LEU A 182 18.86 13.42 4.39
CA LEU A 182 18.15 14.53 3.75
C LEU A 182 19.11 15.18 2.76
N LEU A 183 18.78 15.06 1.47
CA LEU A 183 19.55 15.66 0.39
C LEU A 183 19.37 17.18 0.38
N ASP A 184 20.44 17.90 0.05
CA ASP A 184 20.36 19.29 -0.40
C ASP A 184 19.86 19.36 -1.86
N ASP A 185 19.45 20.54 -2.31
CA ASP A 185 18.74 20.78 -3.57
C ASP A 185 19.50 20.39 -4.85
N SER A 186 20.81 20.18 -4.73
CA SER A 186 21.73 19.96 -5.85
C SER A 186 22.60 18.72 -5.69
N GLU A 187 22.49 18.02 -4.55
CA GLU A 187 23.34 16.89 -4.17
C GLU A 187 23.14 15.65 -5.05
N LEU A 188 21.93 15.48 -5.61
CA LEU A 188 21.60 14.35 -6.46
C LEU A 188 21.08 14.85 -7.82
N ASN A 189 21.85 14.59 -8.87
CA ASN A 189 21.53 14.93 -10.26
C ASN A 189 21.13 16.40 -10.53
N GLN A 190 21.50 17.34 -9.66
CA GLN A 190 21.02 18.74 -9.70
C GLN A 190 19.49 18.86 -9.73
N ASP A 191 18.81 17.95 -9.04
CA ASP A 191 17.37 17.86 -9.01
C ASP A 191 16.84 18.12 -7.59
N ASN A 192 16.30 19.33 -7.42
CA ASN A 192 15.79 19.85 -6.14
C ASN A 192 14.47 19.21 -5.69
N SER A 193 13.93 18.28 -6.48
CA SER A 193 12.79 17.48 -6.07
C SER A 193 13.21 16.27 -5.23
N ASN A 194 14.50 15.98 -5.09
CA ASN A 194 15.01 14.89 -4.27
C ASN A 194 15.13 15.30 -2.79
N TYR A 195 14.55 14.51 -1.89
CA TYR A 195 14.60 14.76 -0.45
C TYR A 195 15.31 13.65 0.32
N TRP A 196 14.97 12.38 0.10
CA TRP A 196 15.32 11.33 1.08
C TRP A 196 16.06 10.14 0.47
N ILE A 197 17.22 9.80 1.04
CA ILE A 197 17.87 8.51 0.82
C ILE A 197 17.89 7.73 2.13
N PHE A 198 17.16 6.61 2.17
CA PHE A 198 17.09 5.77 3.37
C PHE A 198 18.22 4.76 3.40
N THR A 199 18.66 4.38 4.60
CA THR A 199 19.35 3.09 4.73
C THR A 199 18.36 1.95 4.54
N PRO A 200 18.80 0.73 4.15
CA PRO A 200 17.93 -0.44 4.10
C PRO A 200 17.14 -0.68 5.41
N ALA A 201 17.79 -0.48 6.56
CA ALA A 201 17.13 -0.55 7.87
C ALA A 201 16.13 0.60 8.09
N GLY A 202 16.44 1.81 7.61
CA GLY A 202 15.57 2.98 7.68
C GLY A 202 14.29 2.78 6.87
N LEU A 203 14.41 2.30 5.63
CA LEU A 203 13.26 2.02 4.75
C LEU A 203 12.32 0.98 5.36
N ARG A 204 12.86 -0.13 5.87
CA ARG A 204 12.04 -1.15 6.56
C ARG A 204 11.35 -0.60 7.80
N ARG A 205 12.03 0.24 8.58
CA ARG A 205 11.44 0.88 9.76
C ARG A 205 10.34 1.86 9.37
N LEU A 206 10.53 2.65 8.32
CA LEU A 206 9.54 3.56 7.77
C LEU A 206 8.29 2.81 7.35
N ALA A 207 8.42 1.77 6.52
CA ALA A 207 7.30 0.95 6.06
C ALA A 207 6.53 0.34 7.24
N ARG A 208 7.23 -0.25 8.21
CA ARG A 208 6.61 -0.78 9.43
C ARG A 208 5.85 0.32 10.18
N ARG A 209 6.47 1.48 10.43
CA ARG A 209 5.85 2.61 11.11
C ARG A 209 4.61 3.13 10.38
N ALA A 210 4.61 3.09 9.05
CA ALA A 210 3.49 3.46 8.20
C ALA A 210 2.32 2.45 8.21
N GLY A 211 2.49 1.30 8.88
CA GLY A 211 1.45 0.27 8.98
C GLY A 211 1.57 -0.82 7.92
N TRP A 212 2.78 -1.10 7.41
CA TRP A 212 3.01 -2.21 6.49
C TRP A 212 3.75 -3.37 7.16
N SER A 213 3.49 -4.58 6.68
CA SER A 213 4.34 -5.77 6.84
C SER A 213 5.15 -5.97 5.57
N THR A 214 6.45 -6.20 5.69
CA THR A 214 7.30 -6.52 4.55
C THR A 214 7.19 -8.00 4.23
N LEU A 215 6.69 -8.32 3.04
CA LEU A 215 6.63 -9.69 2.53
C LEU A 215 7.93 -10.10 1.87
N HIS A 216 8.54 -9.19 1.10
CA HIS A 216 9.78 -9.45 0.39
C HIS A 216 10.56 -8.16 0.12
N VAL A 217 11.90 -8.26 0.03
CA VAL A 217 12.78 -7.17 -0.43
C VAL A 217 13.86 -7.70 -1.35
N SER A 218 14.03 -7.04 -2.48
CA SER A 218 15.18 -7.21 -3.38
C SER A 218 15.95 -5.90 -3.51
N TYR A 219 17.28 -6.00 -3.66
CA TYR A 219 18.18 -4.86 -3.85
C TYR A 219 18.91 -5.00 -5.18
N TYR A 220 19.03 -3.90 -5.91
CA TYR A 220 19.72 -3.84 -7.21
C TYR A 220 20.72 -2.69 -7.23
N GLY A 221 21.82 -2.85 -7.97
CA GLY A 221 22.93 -1.89 -8.00
C GLY A 221 24.05 -2.26 -7.03
N ASP A 222 24.73 -1.26 -6.48
CA ASP A 222 25.85 -1.46 -5.54
C ASP A 222 25.34 -1.77 -4.12
N THR A 223 25.12 -3.05 -3.83
CA THR A 223 24.64 -3.49 -2.51
C THR A 223 25.72 -3.53 -1.42
N ARG A 224 26.93 -3.01 -1.69
CA ARG A 224 28.05 -3.01 -0.74
C ARG A 224 28.43 -1.61 -0.30
N THR A 225 28.65 -0.72 -1.26
CA THR A 225 29.23 0.61 -1.06
C THR A 225 28.35 1.74 -1.58
N SER A 226 27.05 1.50 -1.74
CA SER A 226 26.09 2.53 -2.13
C SER A 226 26.13 3.76 -1.25
N ASN A 227 26.02 4.92 -1.88
CA ASN A 227 26.02 6.23 -1.24
C ASN A 227 24.87 7.09 -1.80
N PRO A 228 24.46 8.18 -1.11
CA PRO A 228 23.27 8.92 -1.50
C PRO A 228 23.43 9.74 -2.80
N LEU A 229 24.66 10.07 -3.21
CA LEU A 229 24.95 11.06 -4.26
C LEU A 229 25.21 10.46 -5.65
N SER A 230 25.62 9.18 -5.71
CA SER A 230 26.03 8.54 -6.98
C SER A 230 24.84 7.94 -7.74
N LEU A 231 24.75 8.26 -9.03
CA LEU A 231 23.72 7.72 -9.93
C LEU A 231 24.20 6.53 -10.77
N ALA A 232 25.50 6.38 -10.95
CA ALA A 232 26.08 5.42 -11.89
C ALA A 232 26.79 4.26 -11.18
N GLU A 233 27.81 4.58 -10.37
CA GLU A 233 28.71 3.55 -9.82
C GLU A 233 28.28 3.04 -8.44
N HIS A 234 27.61 3.88 -7.65
CA HIS A 234 27.20 3.56 -6.28
C HIS A 234 25.69 3.76 -6.05
N ASP A 235 24.88 3.62 -7.10
CA ASP A 235 23.42 3.58 -6.96
C ASP A 235 22.96 2.23 -6.38
N GLU A 236 22.04 2.27 -5.41
CA GLU A 236 21.31 1.09 -4.96
C GLU A 236 19.83 1.39 -4.86
N ARG A 237 19.01 0.47 -5.39
CA ARG A 237 17.55 0.56 -5.33
C ARG A 237 16.96 -0.63 -4.60
N ALA A 238 16.07 -0.34 -3.67
CA ALA A 238 15.25 -1.35 -3.02
C ALA A 238 13.93 -1.51 -3.79
N TYR A 239 13.46 -2.75 -3.92
CA TYR A 239 12.11 -3.11 -4.31
C TYR A 239 11.49 -3.91 -3.18
N VAL A 240 10.38 -3.41 -2.64
CA VAL A 240 9.78 -3.90 -1.40
C VAL A 240 8.33 -4.27 -1.68
N LEU A 241 7.98 -5.54 -1.48
CA LEU A 241 6.59 -5.97 -1.46
C LEU A 241 6.05 -5.85 -0.04
N LEU A 242 4.97 -5.11 0.10
CA LEU A 242 4.33 -4.76 1.37
C LEU A 242 2.89 -5.27 1.39
N LYS A 243 2.44 -5.74 2.56
CA LYS A 243 1.04 -6.02 2.89
C LYS A 243 0.58 -5.05 3.96
N SER A 244 -0.55 -4.39 3.77
CA SER A 244 -1.07 -3.43 4.73
C SER A 244 -1.47 -4.13 6.03
N ARG A 245 -1.25 -3.45 7.16
CA ARG A 245 -1.75 -3.79 8.50
C ARG A 245 -2.85 -2.81 8.96
N LYS A 246 -3.19 -1.84 8.12
CA LYS A 246 -4.23 -0.83 8.39
C LYS A 246 -5.51 -1.17 7.62
N ALA A 247 -6.61 -0.55 8.02
CA ALA A 247 -7.94 -0.89 7.52
C ALA A 247 -8.28 -2.35 7.82
N LEU A 248 -9.18 -2.91 7.03
CA LEU A 248 -9.59 -4.31 7.10
C LEU A 248 -8.97 -5.14 5.98
N ALA A 249 -7.96 -4.59 5.30
CA ALA A 249 -7.35 -5.17 4.11
C ALA A 249 -6.62 -6.50 4.37
N ASN A 250 -6.23 -6.77 5.61
CA ASN A 250 -5.49 -7.96 6.02
C ASN A 250 -6.39 -9.08 6.58
N VAL A 251 -7.71 -8.86 6.64
CA VAL A 251 -8.68 -9.83 7.16
C VAL A 251 -9.80 -10.07 6.15
N GLU A 252 -10.37 -11.27 6.15
CA GLU A 252 -11.61 -11.55 5.44
C GLU A 252 -12.79 -11.14 6.33
N LEU A 253 -13.68 -10.30 5.83
CA LEU A 253 -14.86 -9.86 6.56
C LEU A 253 -15.97 -10.89 6.38
N LEU A 254 -16.49 -11.39 7.51
CA LEU A 254 -17.55 -12.40 7.52
C LEU A 254 -18.90 -11.71 7.79
N SER A 255 -19.57 -12.03 8.90
CA SER A 255 -20.86 -11.45 9.26
C SER A 255 -20.74 -10.13 10.04
N GLY A 256 -21.82 -9.34 10.04
CA GLY A 256 -21.98 -8.18 10.92
C GLY A 256 -21.32 -6.89 10.45
N TRP A 257 -21.02 -6.77 9.15
CA TRP A 257 -20.39 -5.59 8.56
C TRP A 257 -21.37 -4.85 7.66
N HIS A 258 -21.45 -3.53 7.82
CA HIS A 258 -22.19 -2.67 6.89
C HIS A 258 -21.33 -2.30 5.67
N PRO A 259 -21.94 -1.80 4.58
CA PRO A 259 -21.19 -1.20 3.49
C PRO A 259 -20.25 -0.10 3.99
N ALA A 260 -19.10 0.04 3.33
CA ALA A 260 -18.18 1.13 3.64
C ALA A 260 -18.83 2.48 3.30
N GLU A 261 -18.63 3.47 4.16
CA GLU A 261 -19.04 4.86 3.96
C GLU A 261 -17.95 5.65 3.25
N GLU A 262 -18.25 6.90 2.89
CA GLU A 262 -17.26 7.86 2.40
C GLU A 262 -16.07 7.92 3.37
N ARG A 263 -14.83 7.94 2.83
CA ARG A 263 -13.55 7.79 3.57
C ARG A 263 -13.19 6.38 4.05
N GLY A 264 -13.93 5.35 3.64
CA GLY A 264 -13.58 3.95 3.91
C GLY A 264 -13.90 3.46 5.32
N TRP A 265 -14.66 4.24 6.09
CA TRP A 265 -15.17 3.84 7.40
C TRP A 265 -16.18 2.72 7.26
N ARG A 266 -16.14 1.76 8.18
CA ARG A 266 -17.05 0.62 8.15
C ARG A 266 -17.67 0.38 9.52
N TRP A 267 -18.98 0.63 9.60
CA TRP A 267 -19.78 0.30 10.76
C TRP A 267 -19.96 -1.21 10.91
N THR A 268 -19.96 -1.66 12.15
CA THR A 268 -20.35 -3.02 12.51
C THR A 268 -21.79 -3.07 13.01
N GLN A 269 -22.39 -4.26 12.97
CA GLN A 269 -23.51 -4.64 13.84
C GLN A 269 -23.01 -4.86 15.28
N ARG A 270 -23.92 -5.19 16.21
CA ARG A 270 -23.56 -5.55 17.59
C ARG A 270 -22.64 -6.77 17.64
N GLU A 271 -22.86 -7.72 16.75
CA GLU A 271 -22.05 -8.91 16.57
C GLU A 271 -21.44 -8.90 15.17
N PHE A 272 -20.12 -9.09 15.08
CA PHE A 272 -19.42 -9.09 13.82
C PHE A 272 -18.23 -10.05 13.86
N SER A 273 -17.79 -10.52 12.70
CA SER A 273 -16.70 -11.49 12.64
C SER A 273 -15.77 -11.28 11.45
N ALA A 274 -14.52 -11.68 11.63
CA ALA A 274 -13.51 -11.62 10.58
C ALA A 274 -12.58 -12.84 10.68
N LEU A 275 -12.04 -13.27 9.55
CA LEU A 275 -11.00 -14.28 9.48
C LEU A 275 -9.64 -13.58 9.32
N ALA A 276 -8.73 -13.79 10.25
CA ALA A 276 -7.37 -13.23 10.19
C ALA A 276 -6.37 -14.32 9.84
N THR A 277 -5.52 -14.09 8.83
CA THR A 277 -4.40 -15.00 8.54
C THR A 277 -3.18 -14.60 9.37
N VAL A 278 -2.65 -15.54 10.13
CA VAL A 278 -1.51 -15.30 11.01
C VAL A 278 -0.23 -15.86 10.38
N THR A 279 0.78 -15.01 10.21
CA THR A 279 2.09 -15.39 9.69
C THR A 279 3.16 -15.13 10.76
N ALA A 280 3.63 -16.18 11.43
CA ALA A 280 4.81 -16.11 12.29
C ALA A 280 5.46 -17.49 12.51
N GLU A 281 6.66 -17.45 13.10
CA GLU A 281 7.44 -18.61 13.53
C GLU A 281 6.64 -19.49 14.54
N PRO A 282 6.79 -20.84 14.46
CA PRO A 282 6.21 -21.75 15.44
C PRO A 282 6.59 -21.37 16.88
N GLY A 283 5.60 -21.34 17.78
CA GLY A 283 5.82 -21.01 19.20
C GLY A 283 5.76 -19.51 19.54
N SER A 284 5.49 -18.63 18.57
CA SER A 284 5.24 -17.22 18.82
C SER A 284 3.99 -17.00 19.69
N THR A 285 4.07 -16.05 20.63
CA THR A 285 2.87 -15.51 21.28
C THR A 285 2.28 -14.43 20.39
N PHE A 286 0.98 -14.46 20.17
CA PHE A 286 0.29 -13.51 19.30
C PHE A 286 -0.50 -12.50 20.10
N GLN A 287 -0.58 -11.27 19.59
CA GLN A 287 -1.48 -10.23 20.09
C GLN A 287 -2.46 -9.86 18.99
N LEU A 288 -3.74 -9.86 19.33
CA LEU A 288 -4.80 -9.20 18.59
C LEU A 288 -4.82 -7.72 18.97
N GLN A 289 -4.79 -6.85 17.98
CA GLN A 289 -5.02 -5.42 18.11
C GLN A 289 -6.16 -4.98 17.19
N VAL A 290 -7.23 -4.42 17.74
CA VAL A 290 -8.32 -3.82 16.97
C VAL A 290 -8.33 -2.32 17.21
N GLN A 291 -8.15 -1.52 16.15
CA GLN A 291 -8.35 -0.08 16.19
C GLN A 291 -9.76 0.23 15.72
N PHE A 292 -10.48 1.08 16.46
CA PHE A 292 -11.84 1.46 16.11
C PHE A 292 -12.15 2.85 16.61
N PHE A 293 -13.06 3.54 15.94
CA PHE A 293 -13.61 4.81 16.37
C PHE A 293 -14.96 4.57 17.07
N LEU A 294 -15.10 5.14 18.25
CA LEU A 294 -16.34 5.15 19.01
C LEU A 294 -16.97 6.55 18.91
N SER A 295 -18.10 6.66 18.23
CA SER A 295 -18.71 7.98 18.00
C SER A 295 -19.27 8.58 19.30
N GLY A 296 -19.23 9.91 19.39
CA GLY A 296 -19.84 10.65 20.50
C GLY A 296 -21.33 10.35 20.64
N ASP A 297 -22.03 10.07 19.54
CA ASP A 297 -23.46 9.75 19.55
C ASP A 297 -23.72 8.34 20.10
N VAL A 298 -22.86 7.37 19.82
CA VAL A 298 -22.93 6.03 20.45
C VAL A 298 -22.79 6.17 21.97
N ILE A 299 -21.77 6.88 22.46
CA ILE A 299 -21.60 7.09 23.92
C ILE A 299 -22.77 7.88 24.51
N ARG A 300 -23.26 8.92 23.83
CA ARG A 300 -24.38 9.74 24.30
C ARG A 300 -25.67 8.93 24.45
N VAL A 301 -25.95 8.05 23.50
CA VAL A 301 -27.18 7.25 23.47
C VAL A 301 -27.07 6.00 24.35
N MET A 302 -25.93 5.32 24.32
CA MET A 302 -25.77 3.98 24.90
C MET A 302 -24.92 3.96 26.17
N GLY A 303 -24.15 5.01 26.46
CA GLY A 303 -23.14 5.02 27.53
C GLY A 303 -21.90 4.15 27.20
N PRO A 304 -21.06 3.83 28.20
CA PRO A 304 -19.81 3.07 28.01
C PRO A 304 -20.02 1.72 27.32
N ILE A 305 -19.24 1.39 26.29
CA ILE A 305 -19.39 0.15 25.51
C ILE A 305 -18.36 -0.89 25.92
N THR A 306 -18.77 -2.16 26.06
CA THR A 306 -17.86 -3.29 26.28
C THR A 306 -17.65 -4.05 24.99
N LEU A 307 -16.41 -4.14 24.50
CA LEU A 307 -16.04 -5.02 23.39
C LEU A 307 -15.54 -6.36 23.93
N ARG A 308 -16.10 -7.44 23.42
CA ARG A 308 -15.69 -8.83 23.68
C ARG A 308 -15.22 -9.46 22.38
N CYS A 309 -14.25 -10.37 22.47
CA CYS A 309 -13.80 -11.17 21.34
C CYS A 309 -13.67 -12.64 21.73
N ARG A 310 -13.97 -13.54 20.79
CA ARG A 310 -13.57 -14.95 20.82
C ARG A 310 -12.64 -15.22 19.65
N ALA A 311 -11.56 -15.95 19.88
CA ALA A 311 -10.67 -16.46 18.84
C ALA A 311 -10.82 -17.98 18.76
N ASP A 312 -11.27 -18.49 17.60
CA ASP A 312 -11.62 -19.91 17.39
C ASP A 312 -12.50 -20.46 18.53
N GLY A 313 -13.53 -19.69 18.89
CA GLY A 313 -14.48 -20.01 19.97
C GLY A 313 -13.98 -19.76 21.40
N ARG A 314 -12.68 -19.53 21.61
CA ARG A 314 -12.10 -19.26 22.95
C ARG A 314 -12.26 -17.78 23.33
N PRO A 315 -12.84 -17.47 24.50
CA PRO A 315 -13.02 -16.09 24.93
C PRO A 315 -11.69 -15.40 25.25
N LEU A 316 -11.58 -14.15 24.83
CA LEU A 316 -10.51 -13.21 25.19
C LEU A 316 -11.03 -12.22 26.25
N GLU A 317 -10.11 -11.53 26.92
CA GLU A 317 -10.45 -10.57 27.98
C GLU A 317 -11.30 -9.41 27.43
N PRO A 318 -12.51 -9.16 27.96
CA PRO A 318 -13.36 -8.07 27.52
C PRO A 318 -12.83 -6.71 27.99
N MET A 319 -13.04 -5.66 27.21
CA MET A 319 -12.59 -4.31 27.53
C MET A 319 -13.75 -3.30 27.48
N LEU A 320 -13.82 -2.43 28.50
CA LEU A 320 -14.79 -1.35 28.62
C LEU A 320 -14.21 -0.03 28.08
N TYR A 321 -15.01 0.67 27.27
CA TYR A 321 -14.67 1.96 26.65
C TYR A 321 -15.67 3.03 27.08
N PRO A 322 -15.32 3.90 28.04
CA PRO A 322 -16.25 4.89 28.60
C PRO A 322 -16.37 6.18 27.79
N GLU A 323 -15.35 6.53 27.01
CA GLU A 323 -15.25 7.81 26.30
C GLU A 323 -15.30 7.59 24.78
N PRO A 324 -15.74 8.59 23.99
CA PRO A 324 -15.69 8.52 22.53
C PRO A 324 -14.28 8.80 22.01
N GLY A 325 -14.05 8.51 20.73
CA GLY A 325 -12.78 8.77 20.04
C GLY A 325 -12.13 7.50 19.48
N ASP A 326 -10.84 7.62 19.12
CA ASP A 326 -10.04 6.50 18.64
C ASP A 326 -9.63 5.59 19.80
N MET A 327 -10.02 4.32 19.70
CA MET A 327 -9.85 3.30 20.72
C MET A 327 -9.01 2.15 20.19
N VAL A 328 -8.37 1.44 21.13
CA VAL A 328 -7.63 0.22 20.82
C VAL A 328 -8.06 -0.90 21.77
N TYR A 329 -8.47 -2.01 21.20
CA TYR A 329 -8.62 -3.29 21.89
C TYR A 329 -7.37 -4.13 21.69
N ARG A 330 -6.82 -4.66 22.79
CA ARG A 330 -5.64 -5.52 22.79
C ARG A 330 -5.94 -6.78 23.58
N ALA A 331 -5.62 -7.93 23.00
CA ALA A 331 -5.72 -9.21 23.69
C ALA A 331 -4.59 -10.13 23.26
N ILE A 332 -4.02 -10.88 24.21
CA ILE A 332 -3.10 -11.97 23.89
C ILE A 332 -3.92 -13.16 23.40
N LEU A 333 -3.54 -13.70 22.26
CA LEU A 333 -4.17 -14.88 21.69
C LEU A 333 -3.53 -16.13 22.29
N PRO A 334 -4.32 -17.21 22.50
CA PRO A 334 -3.77 -18.51 22.85
C PRO A 334 -2.81 -19.00 21.76
N ALA A 335 -1.97 -19.99 22.05
CA ALA A 335 -1.07 -20.56 21.04
C ALA A 335 -1.86 -20.98 19.79
N LEU A 336 -1.51 -20.40 18.65
CA LEU A 336 -2.12 -20.64 17.35
C LEU A 336 -1.24 -21.56 16.50
N PRO A 337 -1.81 -22.47 15.69
CA PRO A 337 -1.04 -23.17 14.66
C PRO A 337 -0.50 -22.16 13.65
N SER A 338 0.77 -22.26 13.28
CA SER A 338 1.37 -21.37 12.28
C SER A 338 0.66 -21.53 10.93
N GLY A 339 0.33 -20.41 10.28
CA GLY A 339 -0.32 -20.37 8.96
C GLY A 339 -1.82 -20.66 8.95
N ALA A 340 -2.42 -21.00 10.11
CA ALA A 340 -3.87 -21.22 10.19
C ALA A 340 -4.64 -19.88 10.21
N PRO A 341 -5.76 -19.79 9.47
CA PRO A 341 -6.69 -18.68 9.67
C PRO A 341 -7.32 -18.77 11.06
N VAL A 342 -7.48 -17.62 11.71
CA VAL A 342 -8.09 -17.49 13.03
C VAL A 342 -9.43 -16.81 12.89
N LEU A 343 -10.49 -17.48 13.33
CA LEU A 343 -11.83 -16.90 13.36
C LEU A 343 -11.95 -15.96 14.56
N LEU A 344 -12.11 -14.68 14.29
CA LEU A 344 -12.33 -13.64 15.29
C LEU A 344 -13.82 -13.30 15.33
N GLN A 345 -14.48 -13.55 16.47
CA GLN A 345 -15.89 -13.25 16.68
C GLN A 345 -16.02 -12.18 17.75
N PHE A 346 -16.51 -11.02 17.36
CA PHE A 346 -16.66 -9.86 18.22
C PHE A 346 -18.11 -9.70 18.65
N SER A 347 -18.31 -9.21 19.86
CA SER A 347 -19.62 -8.78 20.34
C SER A 347 -19.50 -7.55 21.22
N LEU A 348 -20.39 -6.59 20.97
CA LEU A 348 -20.62 -5.46 21.85
C LEU A 348 -21.74 -5.83 22.82
N ASP A 349 -21.67 -5.32 24.06
CA ASP A 349 -22.77 -5.42 25.02
C ASP A 349 -24.02 -4.66 24.55
N LYS A 350 -23.84 -3.63 23.70
CA LYS A 350 -24.89 -2.76 23.18
C LYS A 350 -24.51 -2.21 21.80
N ALA A 351 -25.54 -1.88 21.00
CA ALA A 351 -25.44 -1.18 19.73
C ALA A 351 -26.67 -0.28 19.56
N ILE A 352 -26.57 0.76 18.73
CA ILE A 352 -27.71 1.61 18.38
C ILE A 352 -28.66 0.79 17.49
N PRO A 353 -29.95 0.66 17.84
CA PRO A 353 -30.90 -0.07 17.02
C PRO A 353 -31.25 0.72 15.74
N PRO A 354 -31.72 0.03 14.68
CA PRO A 354 -32.31 0.68 13.52
C PRO A 354 -33.38 1.71 13.89
N SER A 355 -33.44 2.81 13.15
CA SER A 355 -34.38 3.91 13.32
C SER A 355 -34.92 4.40 11.97
N GLU A 356 -35.84 5.36 11.98
CA GLU A 356 -36.33 5.99 10.75
C GLU A 356 -35.23 6.79 10.01
N MET A 357 -34.18 7.23 10.72
CA MET A 357 -33.08 8.00 10.10
C MET A 357 -31.95 7.10 9.57
N ASP A 358 -31.75 5.93 10.16
CA ASP A 358 -30.76 4.94 9.71
C ASP A 358 -31.31 3.53 9.95
N ALA A 359 -31.48 2.77 8.87
CA ALA A 359 -32.04 1.42 8.91
C ALA A 359 -31.05 0.35 9.45
N ARG A 360 -29.81 0.74 9.76
CA ARG A 360 -28.75 -0.17 10.22
C ARG A 360 -28.74 -0.27 11.75
N GLU A 361 -28.34 -1.43 12.27
CA GLU A 361 -27.88 -1.55 13.66
C GLU A 361 -26.41 -1.09 13.74
N LEU A 362 -26.10 -0.05 14.51
CA LEU A 362 -24.77 0.57 14.53
C LEU A 362 -24.01 0.27 15.83
N GLY A 363 -22.91 -0.47 15.71
CA GLY A 363 -21.98 -0.77 16.78
C GLY A 363 -20.83 0.23 16.86
N ILE A 364 -19.68 -0.15 16.29
CA ILE A 364 -18.46 0.67 16.23
C ILE A 364 -17.97 0.81 14.79
N ILE A 365 -17.10 1.80 14.53
CA ILE A 365 -16.41 1.92 13.24
C ILE A 365 -15.04 1.27 13.37
N VAL A 366 -14.84 0.08 12.81
CA VAL A 366 -13.55 -0.61 12.91
C VAL A 366 -12.59 -0.04 11.85
N GLN A 367 -11.45 0.42 12.33
CA GLN A 367 -10.38 1.01 11.52
C GLN A 367 -9.28 0.01 11.19
N SER A 368 -8.98 -0.96 12.08
CA SER A 368 -8.09 -2.07 11.72
C SER A 368 -8.24 -3.27 12.62
N ILE A 369 -7.88 -4.45 12.10
CA ILE A 369 -7.74 -5.69 12.86
C ILE A 369 -6.37 -6.26 12.54
N ASP A 370 -5.44 -6.29 13.49
CA ASP A 370 -4.10 -6.84 13.31
C ASP A 370 -3.87 -8.01 14.27
N VAL A 371 -3.23 -9.07 13.77
CA VAL A 371 -2.77 -10.19 14.60
C VAL A 371 -1.27 -10.35 14.34
N SER A 372 -0.46 -9.97 15.33
CA SER A 372 1.00 -9.94 15.21
C SER A 372 1.68 -10.71 16.33
N ALA A 373 2.87 -11.25 16.05
CA ALA A 373 3.73 -11.80 17.09
C ALA A 373 4.18 -10.69 18.07
N VAL A 374 4.31 -11.03 19.35
CA VAL A 374 4.75 -10.15 20.44
C VAL A 374 6.23 -10.32 20.74
#